data_AF-A0AAD7UL46-F1
#
_entry.id   AF-A0AAD7UL46-F1
#
_cell.length_a   1.000
_cell.length_b   1.000
_cell.length_c   1.000
_cell.angle_alpha   90.00
_cell.angle_beta   90.00
_cell.angle_gamma   90.00
#
_symmetry.space_group_name_H-M   'P 1'
#
loop_
_entity.id
_entity.type
_entity.pdbx_description
1 polymer ?
#
loop_
_entity_poly.entity_id
_entity_poly.type
_entity_poly.pdbx_seq_one_letter_code
_entity_poly.pdbx_strand_id
1 'polypeptide(L)'
;MVLRGVVFDMDGTLTVSKLDLKEMYRRAGVAADEDILEAVKSMPAARASWVRGVIEELEEEGRRTLALMPGARDVGLWLARHNLQCGLVTRNSRRTVEHAEATLWRDLSFSPAISRDDQYPPKPDPAALVAIAEAWGCDPSEIVMVGDSVSNDVAFGERAGARTVLLGTGKADVVIESLVDLPRMLWERFEIPGPLGTAAPLLKVQRPVPDSHPACAAAASGDVAAALAGLDARDDYGQTPLHWAVEAGNPDLVRTLVEAGADVDAKGYVGATPVSRAARNGDVAVLRTLLDLGAAVDEPNDKMQAPLHFAAFKRHRPAVHLLLDRGASTTVLDRKGRTPAEDTACPDIRADILNARAGFRVKEDPCSS
;
A
#
# COMPACT_ATOMS: atom_id res chain seq x y z
N MET A 1 18.37 10.22 -8.60
CA MET A 1 19.10 9.61 -7.46
C MET A 1 18.63 8.18 -7.31
N VAL A 2 19.57 7.23 -7.31
CA VAL A 2 19.29 5.79 -7.25
C VAL A 2 19.07 5.40 -5.79
N LEU A 3 17.97 4.69 -5.53
CA LEU A 3 17.69 4.12 -4.21
C LEU A 3 18.50 2.84 -4.05
N ARG A 4 19.24 2.73 -2.94
CA ARG A 4 20.03 1.54 -2.61
C ARG A 4 19.33 0.63 -1.64
N GLY A 5 18.61 1.22 -0.69
CA GLY A 5 17.85 0.45 0.26
C GLY A 5 16.97 1.30 1.15
N VAL A 6 16.21 0.60 1.99
CA VAL A 6 15.29 1.19 2.95
C VAL A 6 15.61 0.63 4.33
N VAL A 7 15.75 1.52 5.30
CA VAL A 7 15.96 1.17 6.72
C VAL A 7 14.68 1.46 7.47
N PHE A 8 14.23 0.51 8.28
CA PHE A 8 12.99 0.61 9.04
C PHE A 8 13.23 0.68 10.54
N ASP A 9 12.36 1.39 11.25
CA ASP A 9 12.04 1.06 12.64
C ASP A 9 11.13 -0.17 12.74
N MET A 10 11.09 -0.79 13.92
CA MET A 10 10.27 -1.97 14.18
C MET A 10 8.89 -1.63 14.73
N ASP A 11 8.83 -0.91 15.84
CA ASP A 11 7.59 -0.71 16.60
C ASP A 11 6.84 0.50 16.04
N GLY A 12 5.52 0.39 15.84
CA GLY A 12 4.73 1.47 15.23
C GLY A 12 4.97 1.63 13.73
N THR A 13 6.03 1.02 13.19
CA THR A 13 6.37 1.01 11.75
C THR A 13 6.10 -0.35 11.12
N LEU A 14 6.95 -1.36 11.33
CA LEU A 14 6.76 -2.70 10.73
C LEU A 14 5.83 -3.59 11.53
N THR A 15 5.73 -3.35 12.83
CA THR A 15 4.97 -4.16 13.76
C THR A 15 4.14 -3.30 14.69
N VAL A 16 3.02 -3.85 15.11
CA VAL A 16 2.21 -3.33 16.21
C VAL A 16 2.24 -4.33 17.35
N SER A 17 2.49 -3.81 18.54
CA SER A 17 2.53 -4.56 19.78
C SER A 17 1.44 -4.05 20.70
N LYS A 18 0.80 -4.96 21.45
CA LYS A 18 -0.09 -4.57 22.56
C LYS A 18 0.66 -4.40 23.88
N LEU A 19 1.98 -4.38 23.84
CA LEU A 19 2.82 -4.18 25.01
C LEU A 19 2.47 -2.85 25.68
N ASP A 20 1.98 -2.93 26.92
CA ASP A 20 1.75 -1.76 27.73
C ASP A 20 3.08 -1.28 28.34
N LEU A 21 3.79 -0.44 27.60
CA LEU A 21 5.03 0.17 28.08
C LEU A 21 4.81 0.98 29.37
N LYS A 22 3.63 1.61 29.55
CA LYS A 22 3.35 2.38 30.76
C LYS A 22 3.32 1.47 31.99
N GLU A 23 2.78 0.27 31.83
CA GLU A 23 2.80 -0.75 32.87
C GLU A 23 4.23 -1.19 33.22
N MET A 24 5.09 -1.36 32.21
CA MET A 24 6.52 -1.69 32.42
C MET A 24 7.22 -0.63 33.27
N TYR A 25 7.13 0.63 32.88
CA TYR A 25 7.73 1.76 33.60
C TYR A 25 7.17 1.89 35.02
N ARG A 26 5.84 1.74 35.17
CA ARG A 26 5.17 1.77 36.48
C ARG A 26 5.65 0.64 37.40
N ARG A 27 5.73 -0.59 36.91
CA ARG A 27 6.24 -1.74 37.68
C ARG A 27 7.72 -1.56 38.02
N ALA A 28 8.53 -1.10 37.06
CA ALA A 28 9.95 -0.82 37.25
C ALA A 28 10.20 0.30 38.27
N GLY A 29 9.23 1.21 38.45
CA GLY A 29 9.38 2.40 39.28
C GLY A 29 10.32 3.42 38.64
N VAL A 30 10.30 3.50 37.30
CA VAL A 30 11.10 4.41 36.48
C VAL A 30 10.14 5.38 35.80
N ALA A 31 10.51 6.65 35.70
CA ALA A 31 9.68 7.64 35.02
C ALA A 31 9.59 7.30 33.52
N ALA A 32 8.43 7.55 32.90
CA ALA A 32 8.17 7.12 31.51
C ALA A 32 9.05 7.82 30.46
N ASP A 33 9.69 8.93 30.85
CA ASP A 33 10.62 9.73 30.06
C ASP A 33 12.11 9.38 30.31
N GLU A 34 12.39 8.46 31.24
CA GLU A 34 13.76 7.97 31.49
C GLU A 34 14.10 6.73 30.64
N ASP A 35 15.40 6.50 30.42
CA ASP A 35 15.88 5.23 29.87
C ASP A 35 15.84 4.15 30.98
N ILE A 36 14.93 3.19 30.83
CA ILE A 36 14.71 2.13 31.81
C ILE A 36 15.95 1.24 32.02
N LEU A 37 16.78 1.05 31.00
CA LEU A 37 17.97 0.21 31.09
C LEU A 37 19.11 0.94 31.82
N GLU A 38 19.28 2.24 31.57
CA GLU A 38 20.22 3.07 32.33
C GLU A 38 19.79 3.22 33.80
N ALA A 39 18.50 3.45 34.04
CA ALA A 39 17.95 3.49 35.40
C ALA A 39 18.28 2.20 36.16
N VAL A 40 18.08 1.04 35.54
CA VAL A 40 18.39 -0.28 36.12
C VAL A 40 19.87 -0.45 36.50
N LYS A 41 20.82 0.15 35.75
CA LYS A 41 22.25 0.09 36.08
C LYS A 41 22.58 0.80 37.40
N SER A 42 21.84 1.85 37.73
CA SER A 42 22.03 2.65 38.94
C SER A 42 21.34 2.08 40.20
N MET A 43 20.50 1.05 40.04
CA MET A 43 19.71 0.46 41.13
C MET A 43 20.52 -0.51 42.01
N PRO A 44 20.13 -0.69 43.30
CA PRO A 44 20.66 -1.77 44.13
C PRO A 44 20.45 -3.15 43.48
N ALA A 45 21.42 -4.05 43.61
CA ALA A 45 21.46 -5.33 42.90
C ALA A 45 20.15 -6.15 42.98
N ALA A 46 19.53 -6.23 44.16
CA ALA A 46 18.26 -6.94 44.35
C ALA A 46 17.10 -6.28 43.58
N ARG A 47 17.02 -4.95 43.58
CA ARG A 47 16.00 -4.19 42.84
C ARG A 47 16.25 -4.31 41.33
N ALA A 48 17.49 -4.14 40.89
CA ALA A 48 17.88 -4.28 39.49
C ALA A 48 17.53 -5.67 38.95
N SER A 49 17.76 -6.73 39.73
CA SER A 49 17.39 -8.10 39.35
C SER A 49 15.87 -8.26 39.21
N TRP A 50 15.09 -7.70 40.12
CA TRP A 50 13.63 -7.77 40.05
C TRP A 50 13.09 -6.99 38.85
N VAL A 51 13.59 -5.77 38.60
CA VAL A 51 13.16 -4.95 37.45
C VAL A 51 13.51 -5.63 36.13
N ARG A 52 14.68 -6.29 36.03
CA ARG A 52 15.02 -7.11 34.85
C ARG A 52 14.00 -8.24 34.61
N GLY A 53 13.50 -8.89 35.66
CA GLY A 53 12.44 -9.90 35.53
C GLY A 53 11.13 -9.31 35.00
N VAL A 54 10.74 -8.12 35.45
CA VAL A 54 9.55 -7.41 34.92
C VAL A 54 9.71 -7.07 33.43
N ILE A 55 10.89 -6.57 33.04
CA ILE A 55 11.19 -6.26 31.64
C ILE A 55 11.10 -7.53 30.80
N GLU A 56 11.70 -8.64 31.25
CA GLU A 56 11.67 -9.91 30.50
C GLU A 56 10.26 -10.47 30.35
N GLU A 57 9.45 -10.46 31.42
CA GLU A 57 8.04 -10.89 31.42
C GLU A 57 7.21 -10.09 30.40
N LEU A 58 7.31 -8.77 30.45
CA LEU A 58 6.54 -7.89 29.56
C LEU A 58 7.06 -7.95 28.13
N GLU A 59 8.38 -8.01 27.90
CA GLU A 59 8.91 -8.26 26.55
C GLU A 59 8.44 -9.61 25.99
N GLU A 60 8.27 -10.64 26.83
CA GLU A 60 7.72 -11.93 26.41
C GLU A 60 6.24 -11.83 26.02
N GLU A 61 5.44 -11.10 26.78
CA GLU A 61 4.05 -10.81 26.42
C GLU A 61 3.96 -9.96 25.13
N GLY A 62 4.84 -8.97 24.99
CA GLY A 62 4.99 -8.16 23.79
C GLY A 62 5.26 -9.03 22.57
N ARG A 63 6.20 -9.98 22.65
CA ARG A 63 6.46 -10.96 21.58
C ARG A 63 5.22 -11.79 21.23
N ARG A 64 4.48 -12.29 22.22
CA ARG A 64 3.25 -13.09 21.98
C ARG A 64 2.12 -12.31 21.31
N THR A 65 2.07 -11.00 21.53
CA THR A 65 1.03 -10.11 21.00
C THR A 65 1.46 -9.34 19.76
N LEU A 66 2.71 -9.52 19.33
CA LEU A 66 3.29 -8.83 18.19
C LEU A 66 2.58 -9.24 16.91
N ALA A 67 2.18 -8.24 16.11
CA ALA A 67 1.58 -8.44 14.81
C ALA A 67 2.22 -7.52 13.77
N LEU A 68 2.14 -7.91 12.50
CA LEU A 68 2.59 -7.07 11.40
C LEU A 68 1.70 -5.84 11.23
N MET A 69 2.31 -4.70 10.95
CA MET A 69 1.62 -3.52 10.46
C MET A 69 0.97 -3.82 9.09
N PRO A 70 -0.27 -3.37 8.83
CA PRO A 70 -0.86 -3.46 7.50
C PRO A 70 0.06 -2.85 6.43
N GLY A 71 0.31 -3.60 5.35
CA GLY A 71 1.20 -3.19 4.26
C GLY A 71 2.68 -3.57 4.44
N ALA A 72 3.15 -3.93 5.65
CA ALA A 72 4.55 -4.30 5.87
C ALA A 72 5.03 -5.47 4.99
N ARG A 73 4.17 -6.50 4.84
CA ARG A 73 4.47 -7.65 3.97
C ARG A 73 4.53 -7.26 2.49
N ASP A 74 3.62 -6.40 2.04
CA ASP A 74 3.56 -5.95 0.65
C ASP A 74 4.80 -5.12 0.29
N VAL A 75 5.25 -4.26 1.22
CA VAL A 75 6.50 -3.52 1.12
C VAL A 75 7.70 -4.47 1.00
N GLY A 76 7.79 -5.48 1.88
CA GLY A 76 8.89 -6.45 1.84
C GLY A 76 9.00 -7.18 0.50
N LEU A 77 7.87 -7.70 0.01
CA LEU A 77 7.79 -8.35 -1.30
C LEU A 77 8.17 -7.40 -2.44
N TRP A 78 7.77 -6.13 -2.36
CA TRP A 78 8.11 -5.13 -3.35
C TRP A 78 9.62 -4.83 -3.36
N LEU A 79 10.22 -4.58 -2.20
CA LEU A 79 11.67 -4.34 -2.06
C LEU A 79 12.48 -5.51 -2.60
N ALA A 80 12.12 -6.74 -2.21
CA ALA A 80 12.77 -7.96 -2.69
C ALA A 80 12.67 -8.11 -4.21
N ARG A 81 11.50 -7.84 -4.80
CA ARG A 81 11.29 -7.91 -6.26
C ARG A 81 12.15 -6.92 -7.03
N HIS A 82 12.49 -5.79 -6.42
CA HIS A 82 13.34 -4.75 -6.99
C HIS A 82 14.80 -4.82 -6.55
N ASN A 83 15.18 -5.88 -5.84
CA ASN A 83 16.54 -6.10 -5.35
C ASN A 83 17.09 -4.91 -4.52
N LEU A 84 16.20 -4.27 -3.77
CA LEU A 84 16.54 -3.21 -2.83
C LEU A 84 16.94 -3.82 -1.49
N GLN A 85 18.00 -3.29 -0.89
CA GLN A 85 18.41 -3.74 0.44
C GLN A 85 17.42 -3.23 1.49
N CYS A 86 17.21 -4.04 2.53
CA CYS A 86 16.27 -3.75 3.59
C CYS A 86 17.04 -3.87 4.90
N GLY A 87 17.08 -2.79 5.68
CA GLY A 87 17.76 -2.72 6.97
C GLY A 87 16.75 -2.50 8.10
N LEU A 88 17.13 -2.89 9.31
CA LEU A 88 16.33 -2.65 10.50
C LEU A 88 17.21 -1.98 11.56
N VAL A 89 16.70 -0.92 12.20
CA VAL A 89 17.32 -0.36 13.40
C VAL A 89 16.23 -0.22 14.45
N THR A 90 16.35 -0.95 15.56
CA THR A 90 15.35 -0.99 16.62
C THR A 90 15.97 -0.95 18.01
N ARG A 91 15.20 -0.41 18.96
CA ARG A 91 15.47 -0.46 20.41
C ARG A 91 15.10 -1.80 21.05
N ASN A 92 14.53 -2.74 20.29
CA ASN A 92 14.22 -4.09 20.76
C ASN A 92 15.50 -4.92 20.93
N SER A 93 15.42 -5.95 21.77
CA SER A 93 16.49 -6.95 21.93
C SER A 93 16.62 -7.83 20.68
N ARG A 94 17.82 -8.40 20.48
CA ARG A 94 18.11 -9.38 19.43
C ARG A 94 17.10 -10.53 19.47
N ARG A 95 16.75 -10.99 20.67
CA ARG A 95 15.75 -12.05 20.90
C ARG A 95 14.36 -11.70 20.36
N THR A 96 13.94 -10.43 20.46
CA THR A 96 12.65 -9.98 19.91
C THR A 96 12.71 -9.86 18.38
N VAL A 97 13.83 -9.40 17.83
CA VAL A 97 14.07 -9.36 16.38
C VAL A 97 14.02 -10.78 15.79
N GLU A 98 14.75 -11.73 16.37
CA GLU A 98 14.77 -13.14 15.95
C GLU A 98 13.38 -13.79 16.06
N HIS A 99 12.61 -13.45 17.09
CA HIS A 99 11.24 -13.91 17.22
C HIS A 99 10.36 -13.39 16.08
N ALA A 100 10.44 -12.10 15.74
CA ALA A 100 9.71 -11.51 14.64
C ALA A 100 10.12 -12.12 13.29
N GLU A 101 11.42 -12.39 13.07
CA GLU A 101 11.93 -13.11 11.90
C GLU A 101 11.31 -14.51 11.78
N ALA A 102 11.29 -15.28 12.87
CA ALA A 102 10.77 -16.64 12.89
C ALA A 102 9.24 -16.74 12.71
N THR A 103 8.49 -15.70 13.11
CA THR A 103 7.03 -15.79 13.25
C THR A 103 6.26 -14.87 12.30
N LEU A 104 6.79 -13.69 11.99
CA LEU A 104 6.09 -12.62 11.27
C LEU A 104 6.72 -12.32 9.91
N TRP A 105 8.05 -12.11 9.87
CA TRP A 105 8.76 -11.53 8.74
C TRP A 105 9.18 -12.53 7.67
N ARG A 106 8.42 -13.61 7.45
CA ARG A 106 8.78 -14.68 6.47
C ARG A 106 9.31 -14.17 5.12
N ASP A 107 8.67 -13.13 4.56
CA ASP A 107 9.02 -12.55 3.26
C ASP A 107 9.79 -11.21 3.38
N LEU A 108 10.17 -10.82 4.60
CA LEU A 108 10.92 -9.61 4.96
C LEU A 108 12.28 -10.04 5.50
N SER A 109 13.34 -9.82 4.74
CA SER A 109 14.71 -10.08 5.20
C SER A 109 15.40 -8.76 5.48
N PHE A 110 16.01 -8.63 6.66
CA PHE A 110 16.75 -7.45 7.07
C PHE A 110 18.24 -7.75 7.12
N SER A 111 19.04 -6.94 6.44
CA SER A 111 20.49 -7.09 6.40
C SER A 111 21.15 -5.71 6.30
N PRO A 112 21.76 -5.19 7.39
CA PRO A 112 21.76 -5.75 8.74
C PRO A 112 20.45 -5.47 9.49
N ALA A 113 20.17 -6.29 10.50
CA ALA A 113 19.18 -6.01 11.53
C ALA A 113 19.90 -5.60 12.82
N ILE A 114 19.91 -4.30 13.11
CA ILE A 114 20.55 -3.70 14.29
C ILE A 114 19.51 -3.58 15.40
N SER A 115 19.81 -4.23 16.52
CA SER A 115 19.06 -4.24 17.76
C SER A 115 19.80 -3.44 18.84
N ARG A 116 19.19 -3.27 20.01
CA ARG A 116 19.88 -2.63 21.15
C ARG A 116 21.12 -3.39 21.62
N ASP A 117 21.21 -4.68 21.31
CA ASP A 117 22.28 -5.55 21.78
C ASP A 117 23.56 -5.41 20.93
N ASP A 118 23.49 -4.71 19.79
CA ASP A 118 24.59 -4.53 18.83
C ASP A 118 25.52 -3.34 19.15
N GLN A 119 25.38 -2.72 20.32
CA GLN A 119 26.29 -1.71 20.86
C GLN A 119 26.43 -0.42 20.04
N TYR A 120 25.43 -0.08 19.22
CA TYR A 120 25.34 1.26 18.64
C TYR A 120 24.67 2.24 19.61
N PRO A 121 25.03 3.53 19.58
CA PRO A 121 24.25 4.57 20.24
C PRO A 121 22.78 4.53 19.80
N PRO A 122 21.82 4.77 20.70
CA PRO A 122 20.41 4.78 20.34
C PRO A 122 20.08 5.95 19.41
N LYS A 123 19.05 5.77 18.58
CA LYS A 123 18.44 6.86 17.81
C LYS A 123 18.14 8.06 18.75
N PRO A 124 18.34 9.31 18.30
CA PRO A 124 18.59 9.74 16.92
C PRO A 124 20.07 9.82 16.51
N ASP A 125 21.01 9.23 17.25
CA ASP A 125 22.42 9.20 16.83
C ASP A 125 22.59 8.42 15.52
N PRO A 126 23.29 8.96 14.49
CA PRO A 126 23.29 8.39 13.14
C PRO A 126 24.22 7.18 12.95
N ALA A 127 25.04 6.81 13.95
CA ALA A 127 26.12 5.84 13.78
C ALA A 127 25.66 4.50 13.19
N ALA A 128 24.49 4.00 13.61
CA ALA A 128 23.93 2.76 13.09
C ALA A 128 23.52 2.86 11.61
N LEU A 129 22.94 3.98 11.16
CA LEU A 129 22.56 4.16 9.76
C LEU A 129 23.80 4.33 8.87
N VAL A 130 24.81 5.06 9.35
CA VAL A 130 26.08 5.22 8.65
C VAL A 130 26.76 3.86 8.45
N ALA A 131 26.78 3.01 9.48
CA ALA A 131 27.32 1.65 9.37
C ALA A 131 26.53 0.78 8.38
N ILE A 132 25.20 0.95 8.29
CA ILE A 132 24.38 0.30 7.26
C ILE A 132 24.79 0.76 5.86
N ALA A 133 24.93 2.08 5.66
CA ALA A 133 25.33 2.64 4.37
C ALA A 133 26.72 2.13 3.94
N GLU A 134 27.67 2.07 4.86
CA GLU A 134 29.01 1.49 4.62
C GLU A 134 28.91 0.00 4.24
N ALA A 135 28.11 -0.80 4.96
CA ALA A 135 27.91 -2.21 4.66
C ALA A 135 27.25 -2.43 3.28
N TRP A 136 26.41 -1.48 2.86
CA TRP A 136 25.75 -1.48 1.55
C TRP A 136 26.60 -0.87 0.43
N GLY A 137 27.74 -0.26 0.79
CA GLY A 137 28.64 0.41 -0.16
C GLY A 137 27.97 1.60 -0.85
N CYS A 138 27.12 2.34 -0.14
CA CYS A 138 26.37 3.48 -0.67
C CYS A 138 26.50 4.73 0.20
N ASP A 139 26.14 5.88 -0.37
CA ASP A 139 26.01 7.11 0.39
C ASP A 139 24.69 7.10 1.20
N PRO A 140 24.65 7.63 2.44
CA PRO A 140 23.41 7.70 3.21
C PRO A 140 22.25 8.38 2.48
N SER A 141 22.52 9.35 1.59
CA SER A 141 21.48 10.00 0.79
C SER A 141 20.77 9.05 -0.19
N GLU A 142 21.37 7.91 -0.54
CA GLU A 142 20.78 6.84 -1.35
C GLU A 142 19.89 5.88 -0.51
N ILE A 143 19.72 6.15 0.79
CA ILE A 143 18.91 5.37 1.73
C ILE A 143 17.67 6.16 2.12
N VAL A 144 16.58 5.43 2.36
CA VAL A 144 15.37 5.95 2.99
C VAL A 144 15.21 5.36 4.39
N MET A 145 15.14 6.21 5.41
CA MET A 145 14.76 5.85 6.78
C MET A 145 13.25 5.99 6.95
N VAL A 146 12.58 4.91 7.37
CA VAL A 146 11.14 4.86 7.60
C VAL A 146 10.86 4.61 9.08
N GLY A 147 10.07 5.48 9.70
CA GLY A 147 9.67 5.36 11.09
C GLY A 147 8.38 6.10 11.41
N ASP A 148 7.89 6.02 12.63
CA ASP A 148 6.66 6.69 13.09
C ASP A 148 6.95 7.87 14.04
N SER A 149 8.21 8.09 14.43
CA SER A 149 8.60 9.15 15.36
C SER A 149 9.47 10.24 14.73
N VAL A 150 9.03 11.50 14.86
CA VAL A 150 9.79 12.67 14.37
C VAL A 150 11.09 12.88 15.15
N SER A 151 11.03 12.82 16.48
CA SER A 151 12.19 13.08 17.34
C SER A 151 13.21 11.94 17.32
N ASN A 152 12.79 10.74 16.90
CA ASN A 152 13.61 9.55 16.90
C ASN A 152 14.03 9.16 15.47
N ASP A 153 13.09 8.70 14.64
CA ASP A 153 13.39 8.09 13.34
C ASP A 153 13.71 9.12 12.26
N VAL A 154 12.94 10.21 12.20
CA VAL A 154 13.19 11.29 11.24
C VAL A 154 14.51 11.97 11.60
N ALA A 155 14.69 12.36 12.86
CA ALA A 155 15.95 12.96 13.32
C ALA A 155 17.16 12.03 13.10
N PHE A 156 17.00 10.71 13.27
CA PHE A 156 18.02 9.70 12.98
C PHE A 156 18.43 9.70 11.50
N GLY A 157 17.45 9.66 10.60
CA GLY A 157 17.68 9.72 9.15
C GLY A 157 18.33 11.04 8.71
N GLU A 158 17.80 12.17 9.17
CA GLU A 158 18.30 13.51 8.83
C GLU A 158 19.76 13.70 9.28
N ARG A 159 20.11 13.26 10.50
CA ARG A 159 21.49 13.35 11.03
C ARG A 159 22.48 12.49 10.26
N ALA A 160 22.02 11.37 9.71
CA ALA A 160 22.83 10.51 8.87
C ALA A 160 22.93 11.01 7.42
N GLY A 161 22.10 11.99 7.02
CA GLY A 161 22.01 12.47 5.63
C GLY A 161 21.10 11.62 4.74
N ALA A 162 20.32 10.71 5.33
CA ALA A 162 19.34 9.89 4.62
C ALA A 162 18.04 10.64 4.36
N ARG A 163 17.26 10.16 3.39
CA ARG A 163 15.88 10.62 3.19
C ARG A 163 14.95 10.02 4.22
N THR A 164 13.93 10.76 4.63
CA THR A 164 13.06 10.36 5.74
C THR A 164 11.61 10.19 5.31
N VAL A 165 10.99 9.12 5.79
CA VAL A 165 9.57 8.85 5.63
C VAL A 165 8.97 8.67 7.01
N LEU A 166 8.00 9.51 7.34
CA LEU A 166 7.23 9.42 8.56
C LEU A 166 5.90 8.73 8.30
N LEU A 167 5.62 7.66 9.03
CA LEU A 167 4.30 7.03 9.10
C LEU A 167 3.47 7.75 10.16
N GLY A 168 2.42 8.46 9.75
CA GLY A 168 1.54 9.21 10.65
C GLY A 168 1.48 10.69 10.34
N THR A 169 1.71 11.55 11.34
CA THR A 169 1.59 13.01 11.19
C THR A 169 2.80 13.71 11.78
N GLY A 170 3.28 14.77 11.12
CA GLY A 170 4.47 15.49 11.55
C GLY A 170 5.25 16.05 10.38
N LYS A 171 6.55 16.31 10.60
CA LYS A 171 7.47 16.86 9.59
C LYS A 171 8.56 15.84 9.28
N ALA A 172 8.72 15.54 7.99
CA ALA A 172 9.77 14.71 7.39
C ALA A 172 9.89 15.08 5.89
N ASP A 173 10.83 14.49 5.13
CA ASP A 173 10.87 14.66 3.67
C ASP A 173 9.56 14.18 3.01
N VAL A 174 8.99 13.10 3.55
CA VAL A 174 7.70 12.54 3.14
C VAL A 174 6.92 12.06 4.35
N VAL A 175 5.60 12.28 4.32
CA VAL A 175 4.67 11.74 5.31
C VAL A 175 3.69 10.83 4.58
N ILE A 176 3.48 9.62 5.10
CA ILE A 176 2.51 8.64 4.60
C ILE A 176 1.57 8.24 5.72
N GLU A 177 0.30 7.99 5.39
CA GLU A 177 -0.69 7.53 6.35
C GLU A 177 -0.62 6.02 6.59
N SER A 178 -0.14 5.27 5.59
CA SER A 178 -0.07 3.81 5.60
C SER A 178 1.20 3.32 4.92
N LEU A 179 1.79 2.24 5.44
CA LEU A 179 2.91 1.56 4.77
C LEU A 179 2.56 1.06 3.36
N VAL A 180 1.27 0.87 3.06
CA VAL A 180 0.79 0.51 1.71
C VAL A 180 1.18 1.55 0.66
N ASP A 181 1.35 2.81 1.05
CA ASP A 181 1.72 3.91 0.14
C ASP A 181 3.22 3.99 -0.13
N LEU A 182 4.04 3.33 0.68
CA LEU A 182 5.50 3.42 0.60
C LEU A 182 6.05 2.97 -0.77
N PRO A 183 5.63 1.82 -1.36
CA PRO A 183 6.14 1.41 -2.67
C PRO A 183 5.87 2.43 -3.78
N ARG A 184 4.67 3.03 -3.78
CA ARG A 184 4.29 4.07 -4.74
C ARG A 184 5.18 5.30 -4.57
N MET A 185 5.38 5.74 -3.34
CA MET A 185 6.24 6.88 -3.02
C MET A 185 7.68 6.65 -3.45
N LEU A 186 8.27 5.50 -3.11
CA LEU A 186 9.64 5.14 -3.51
C LEU A 186 9.77 5.15 -5.03
N TRP A 187 8.79 4.53 -5.71
CA TRP A 187 8.72 4.49 -7.17
C TRP A 187 8.61 5.88 -7.80
N GLU A 188 7.86 6.82 -7.22
CA GLU A 188 7.72 8.18 -7.74
C GLU A 188 9.01 8.99 -7.53
N ARG A 189 9.65 8.88 -6.36
CA ARG A 189 10.72 9.80 -5.94
C ARG A 189 12.15 9.35 -6.22
N PHE A 190 12.41 8.05 -6.36
CA PHE A 190 13.78 7.54 -6.46
C PHE A 190 13.98 6.59 -7.64
N GLU A 191 15.10 6.69 -8.37
CA GLU A 191 15.44 5.70 -9.39
C GLU A 191 15.60 4.33 -8.72
N ILE A 192 14.79 3.35 -9.14
CA ILE A 192 14.80 2.01 -8.55
C ILE A 192 15.75 1.14 -9.39
N PRO A 193 16.68 0.38 -8.80
CA PRO A 193 17.56 -0.52 -9.56
C PRO A 193 16.77 -1.53 -10.43
N GLY A 194 17.31 -1.84 -11.62
CA GLY A 194 16.81 -2.88 -12.53
C GLY A 194 16.61 -4.25 -11.83
N PRO A 195 15.59 -5.05 -12.16
CA PRO A 195 15.56 -6.45 -11.74
C PRO A 195 16.76 -7.17 -12.37
N LEU A 196 17.31 -8.17 -11.65
CA LEU A 196 18.40 -9.06 -12.11
C LEU A 196 19.80 -8.45 -12.20
N GLY A 197 20.23 -7.67 -11.19
CA GLY A 197 21.66 -7.39 -10.98
C GLY A 197 22.33 -6.51 -12.05
N THR A 198 21.55 -5.72 -12.80
CA THR A 198 22.12 -4.72 -13.71
C THR A 198 22.28 -3.39 -12.96
N ALA A 199 23.42 -2.73 -13.15
CA ALA A 199 23.71 -1.41 -12.56
C ALA A 199 22.84 -0.29 -13.15
N ALA A 200 22.09 -0.58 -14.22
CA ALA A 200 21.15 0.36 -14.80
C ALA A 200 19.90 0.43 -13.90
N PRO A 201 19.46 1.64 -13.49
CA PRO A 201 18.16 1.77 -12.86
C PRO A 201 17.10 1.20 -13.81
N LEU A 202 16.03 0.65 -13.25
CA LEU A 202 14.80 0.45 -13.98
C LEU A 202 14.57 1.71 -14.78
N LEU A 203 14.34 1.55 -16.08
CA LEU A 203 13.43 2.46 -16.75
C LEU A 203 12.17 2.37 -15.90
N LYS A 204 12.05 3.30 -14.95
CA LYS A 204 10.77 3.86 -14.66
C LYS A 204 10.33 4.21 -16.05
N VAL A 205 9.35 3.45 -16.52
CA VAL A 205 8.31 4.12 -17.23
C VAL A 205 7.79 5.14 -16.18
N GLN A 206 8.50 6.27 -15.98
CA GLN A 206 7.88 7.54 -16.27
C GLN A 206 7.23 7.17 -17.55
N ARG A 207 5.92 6.99 -17.55
CA ARG A 207 5.28 7.16 -18.83
C ARG A 207 5.89 8.49 -19.27
N PRO A 208 6.71 8.57 -20.36
CA PRO A 208 6.46 9.74 -21.17
C PRO A 208 4.94 9.66 -21.28
N VAL A 209 4.22 10.68 -20.83
CA VAL A 209 2.84 10.82 -21.28
C VAL A 209 3.03 10.74 -22.80
N PRO A 210 2.87 9.56 -23.44
CA PRO A 210 3.61 9.28 -24.65
C PRO A 210 2.73 9.92 -25.69
N ASP A 211 3.10 11.17 -26.02
CA ASP A 211 2.24 12.19 -26.59
C ASP A 211 0.77 11.82 -26.39
N SER A 212 0.31 11.73 -25.12
CA SER A 212 -1.08 11.33 -24.90
C SER A 212 -1.87 12.28 -25.74
N HIS A 213 -2.63 11.76 -26.69
CA HIS A 213 -3.31 12.58 -27.67
C HIS A 213 -3.86 13.82 -26.94
N PRO A 214 -3.68 15.06 -27.41
CA PRO A 214 -3.94 16.26 -26.60
C PRO A 214 -5.29 16.24 -25.86
N ALA A 215 -6.31 15.63 -26.46
CA ALA A 215 -7.60 15.36 -25.83
C ALA A 215 -7.55 14.42 -24.60
N CYS A 216 -6.73 13.36 -24.61
CA CYS A 216 -6.47 12.47 -23.47
C CYS A 216 -5.74 13.20 -22.33
N ALA A 217 -4.71 14.00 -22.64
CA ALA A 217 -4.04 14.85 -21.64
C ALA A 217 -5.03 15.83 -21.02
N ALA A 218 -5.80 16.52 -21.86
CA ALA A 218 -6.82 17.47 -21.45
C ALA A 218 -7.87 16.82 -20.54
N ALA A 219 -8.33 15.61 -20.87
CA ALA A 219 -9.28 14.89 -20.04
C ALA A 219 -8.69 14.50 -18.68
N ALA A 220 -7.41 14.11 -18.63
CA ALA A 220 -6.73 13.81 -17.38
C ALA A 220 -6.56 15.06 -16.47
N SER A 221 -6.39 16.24 -17.06
CA SER A 221 -6.26 17.52 -16.34
C SER A 221 -7.59 18.26 -16.12
N GLY A 222 -8.70 17.76 -16.65
CA GLY A 222 -10.03 18.37 -16.53
C GLY A 222 -10.32 19.52 -17.52
N ASP A 223 -9.51 19.69 -18.57
CA ASP A 223 -9.80 20.64 -19.65
C ASP A 223 -10.86 20.06 -20.60
N VAL A 224 -12.11 20.46 -20.38
CA VAL A 224 -13.28 19.97 -21.11
C VAL A 224 -13.20 20.29 -22.61
N ALA A 225 -12.77 21.50 -22.97
CA ALA A 225 -12.82 21.96 -24.36
C ALA A 225 -11.82 21.21 -25.23
N ALA A 226 -10.59 21.02 -24.74
CA ALA A 226 -9.57 20.27 -25.44
C ALA A 226 -9.86 18.76 -25.45
N ALA A 227 -10.51 18.22 -24.42
CA ALA A 227 -10.97 16.82 -24.40
C ALA A 227 -12.05 16.56 -25.46
N LEU A 228 -13.01 17.49 -25.62
CA LEU A 228 -14.08 17.39 -26.62
C LEU A 228 -13.56 17.44 -28.07
N ALA A 229 -12.45 18.14 -28.31
CA ALA A 229 -11.85 18.23 -29.65
C ALA A 229 -11.32 16.89 -30.19
N GLY A 230 -11.17 15.87 -29.35
CA GLY A 230 -10.70 14.54 -29.75
C GLY A 230 -11.39 13.41 -28.99
N LEU A 231 -12.73 13.44 -28.92
CA LEU A 231 -13.59 12.51 -28.18
C LEU A 231 -13.18 11.03 -28.22
N ASP A 232 -12.91 10.49 -29.41
CA ASP A 232 -12.55 9.09 -29.63
C ASP A 232 -11.07 8.89 -29.93
N ALA A 233 -10.27 9.94 -29.78
CA ALA A 233 -8.85 9.84 -30.00
C ALA A 233 -8.23 8.83 -29.04
N ARG A 234 -7.28 8.05 -29.51
CA ARG A 234 -6.61 7.03 -28.71
C ARG A 234 -5.18 7.46 -28.45
N ASP A 235 -4.77 7.41 -27.19
CA ASP A 235 -3.35 7.50 -26.87
C ASP A 235 -2.62 6.20 -27.25
N ASP A 236 -1.31 6.18 -27.06
CA ASP A 236 -0.45 5.04 -27.38
C ASP A 236 -0.77 3.76 -26.58
N TYR A 237 -1.61 3.85 -25.55
CA TYR A 237 -2.13 2.71 -24.79
C TYR A 237 -3.52 2.26 -25.26
N GLY A 238 -4.03 2.87 -26.34
CA GLY A 238 -5.37 2.64 -26.87
C GLY A 238 -6.47 3.31 -26.05
N GLN A 239 -6.13 4.21 -25.12
CA GLN A 239 -7.08 4.85 -24.21
C GLN A 239 -7.71 6.09 -24.83
N THR A 240 -9.00 6.28 -24.60
CA THR A 240 -9.73 7.49 -25.01
C THR A 240 -9.75 8.55 -23.92
N PRO A 241 -10.07 9.83 -24.23
CA PRO A 241 -10.33 10.86 -23.24
C PRO A 241 -11.31 10.41 -22.14
N LEU A 242 -12.33 9.63 -22.50
CA LEU A 242 -13.29 9.09 -21.54
C LEU A 242 -12.63 8.23 -20.47
N HIS A 243 -11.64 7.40 -20.83
CA HIS A 243 -10.92 6.61 -19.83
C HIS A 243 -10.10 7.47 -18.87
N TRP A 244 -9.53 8.56 -19.36
CA TRP A 244 -8.75 9.49 -18.54
C TRP A 244 -9.64 10.35 -17.64
N ALA A 245 -10.83 10.72 -18.09
CA ALA A 245 -11.85 11.34 -17.25
C ALA A 245 -12.29 10.41 -16.11
N VAL A 246 -12.41 9.10 -16.39
CA VAL A 246 -12.66 8.07 -15.36
C VAL A 246 -11.50 7.96 -14.39
N GLU A 247 -10.26 7.92 -14.87
CA GLU A 247 -9.06 7.84 -14.02
C GLU A 247 -8.88 9.09 -13.15
N ALA A 248 -9.31 10.25 -13.64
CA ALA A 248 -9.34 11.51 -12.89
C ALA A 248 -10.48 11.57 -11.86
N GLY A 249 -11.38 10.58 -11.82
CA GLY A 249 -12.51 10.56 -10.89
C GLY A 249 -13.56 11.65 -11.16
N ASN A 250 -13.66 12.16 -12.40
CA ASN A 250 -14.49 13.32 -12.74
C ASN A 250 -15.80 12.91 -13.44
N PRO A 251 -16.92 12.71 -12.70
CA PRO A 251 -18.19 12.28 -13.28
C PRO A 251 -18.80 13.32 -14.22
N ASP A 252 -18.57 14.62 -14.00
CA ASP A 252 -19.13 15.69 -14.84
C ASP A 252 -18.47 15.71 -16.21
N LEU A 253 -17.15 15.51 -16.26
CA LEU A 253 -16.42 15.37 -17.52
C LEU A 253 -16.81 14.06 -18.24
N VAL A 254 -16.96 12.96 -17.51
CA VAL A 254 -17.46 11.70 -18.08
C VAL A 254 -18.82 11.90 -18.75
N ARG A 255 -19.76 12.55 -18.06
CA ARG A 255 -21.07 12.90 -18.61
C ARG A 255 -20.94 13.75 -19.87
N THR A 256 -20.15 14.81 -19.79
CA THR A 256 -19.97 15.75 -20.91
C THR A 256 -19.42 15.05 -22.16
N LEU A 257 -18.43 14.16 -21.99
CA LEU A 257 -17.82 13.43 -23.11
C LEU A 257 -18.81 12.45 -23.75
N VAL A 258 -19.57 11.69 -22.95
CA VAL A 258 -20.54 10.72 -23.48
C VAL A 258 -21.73 11.42 -24.13
N GLU A 259 -22.24 12.50 -23.54
CA GLU A 259 -23.31 13.31 -24.14
C GLU A 259 -22.87 13.99 -25.44
N ALA A 260 -21.57 14.26 -25.60
CA ALA A 260 -20.97 14.75 -26.84
C ALA A 260 -20.67 13.63 -27.86
N GLY A 261 -20.94 12.37 -27.53
CA GLY A 261 -20.88 11.23 -28.46
C GLY A 261 -19.67 10.31 -28.29
N ALA A 262 -18.87 10.44 -27.21
CA ALA A 262 -17.82 9.46 -26.93
C ALA A 262 -18.43 8.06 -26.74
N ASP A 263 -17.76 7.05 -27.29
CA ASP A 263 -18.14 5.64 -27.07
C ASP A 263 -17.99 5.27 -25.58
N VAL A 264 -19.13 5.09 -24.91
CA VAL A 264 -19.21 4.80 -23.46
C VAL A 264 -18.58 3.45 -23.10
N ASP A 265 -18.52 2.51 -24.05
CA ASP A 265 -17.97 1.17 -23.89
C ASP A 265 -16.62 1.01 -24.61
N ALA A 266 -15.98 2.12 -24.99
CA ALA A 266 -14.70 2.12 -25.68
C ALA A 266 -13.69 1.22 -24.98
N LYS A 267 -13.12 0.27 -25.73
CA LYS A 267 -12.08 -0.63 -25.18
C LYS A 267 -10.71 0.03 -25.21
N GLY A 268 -10.13 0.24 -24.04
CA GLY A 268 -8.77 0.74 -23.86
C GLY A 268 -7.72 -0.36 -23.76
N TYR A 269 -6.67 -0.11 -22.99
CA TYR A 269 -5.57 -1.03 -22.73
C TYR A 269 -6.07 -2.37 -22.16
N VAL A 270 -5.71 -3.47 -22.82
CA VAL A 270 -6.14 -4.86 -22.48
C VAL A 270 -7.66 -5.01 -22.52
N GLY A 271 -8.33 -4.24 -23.37
CA GLY A 271 -9.78 -4.30 -23.56
C GLY A 271 -10.58 -3.74 -22.38
N ALA A 272 -9.95 -3.04 -21.44
CA ALA A 272 -10.66 -2.45 -20.30
C ALA A 272 -11.65 -1.38 -20.77
N THR A 273 -12.90 -1.47 -20.34
CA THR A 273 -13.94 -0.44 -20.56
C THR A 273 -13.88 0.64 -19.47
N PRO A 274 -14.48 1.82 -19.70
CA PRO A 274 -14.66 2.85 -18.67
C PRO A 274 -15.30 2.31 -17.39
N VAL A 275 -16.35 1.48 -17.50
CA VAL A 275 -17.04 0.86 -16.34
C VAL A 275 -16.09 -0.06 -15.58
N SER A 276 -15.30 -0.88 -16.27
CA SER A 276 -14.33 -1.76 -15.61
C SER A 276 -13.25 -0.99 -14.84
N ARG A 277 -12.83 0.18 -15.35
CA ARG A 277 -11.89 1.08 -14.65
C ARG A 277 -12.51 1.72 -13.43
N ALA A 278 -13.71 2.29 -13.55
CA ALA A 278 -14.41 2.88 -12.42
C ALA A 278 -14.67 1.83 -11.32
N ALA A 279 -15.05 0.61 -11.69
CA ALA A 279 -15.22 -0.52 -10.79
C ALA A 279 -13.91 -0.94 -10.09
N ARG A 280 -12.79 -0.97 -10.83
CA ARG A 280 -11.45 -1.25 -10.29
C ARG A 280 -10.97 -0.17 -9.32
N ASN A 281 -11.28 1.09 -9.59
CA ASN A 281 -10.85 2.23 -8.76
C ASN A 281 -11.77 2.43 -7.54
N GLY A 282 -13.00 1.90 -7.59
CA GLY A 282 -13.99 2.04 -6.53
C GLY A 282 -14.73 3.38 -6.54
N ASP A 283 -14.60 4.15 -7.62
CA ASP A 283 -15.21 5.47 -7.79
C ASP A 283 -16.71 5.37 -8.08
N VAL A 284 -17.50 5.19 -7.03
CA VAL A 284 -18.95 4.93 -7.12
C VAL A 284 -19.69 6.04 -7.90
N ALA A 285 -19.26 7.29 -7.77
CA ALA A 285 -19.87 8.42 -8.48
C ALA A 285 -19.69 8.28 -10.00
N VAL A 286 -18.45 8.07 -10.46
CA VAL A 286 -18.12 7.86 -11.88
C VAL A 286 -18.77 6.58 -12.40
N LEU A 287 -18.68 5.49 -11.65
CA LEU A 287 -19.29 4.21 -11.99
C LEU A 287 -20.81 4.35 -12.19
N ARG A 288 -21.49 5.07 -11.29
CA ARG A 288 -22.92 5.37 -11.42
C ARG A 288 -23.20 6.19 -12.66
N THR A 289 -22.43 7.24 -12.91
CA THR A 289 -22.60 8.09 -14.09
C THR A 289 -22.46 7.29 -15.39
N LEU A 290 -21.44 6.45 -15.54
CA LEU A 290 -21.28 5.60 -16.72
C LEU A 290 -22.46 4.65 -16.93
N LEU A 291 -22.90 3.97 -15.86
CA LEU A 291 -24.03 3.05 -15.92
C LEU A 291 -25.36 3.78 -16.20
N ASP A 292 -25.54 5.00 -15.70
CA ASP A 292 -26.70 5.86 -16.01
C ASP A 292 -26.69 6.34 -17.47
N LEU A 293 -25.51 6.44 -18.08
CA LEU A 293 -25.31 6.80 -19.49
C LEU A 293 -25.37 5.59 -20.43
N GLY A 294 -25.77 4.42 -19.93
CA GLY A 294 -26.04 3.23 -20.75
C GLY A 294 -24.84 2.34 -21.01
N ALA A 295 -23.74 2.50 -20.27
CA ALA A 295 -22.58 1.64 -20.38
C ALA A 295 -22.91 0.16 -20.06
N ALA A 296 -22.32 -0.77 -20.79
CA ALA A 296 -22.53 -2.19 -20.61
C ALA A 296 -21.97 -2.68 -19.26
N VAL A 297 -22.86 -3.19 -18.40
CA VAL A 297 -22.53 -3.60 -17.02
C VAL A 297 -21.56 -4.79 -16.95
N ASP A 298 -21.62 -5.69 -17.93
CA ASP A 298 -20.90 -6.97 -17.94
C ASP A 298 -19.84 -7.08 -19.05
N GLU A 299 -19.59 -6.01 -19.81
CA GLU A 299 -18.66 -6.06 -20.95
C GLU A 299 -17.25 -6.45 -20.47
N PRO A 300 -16.72 -7.61 -20.93
CA PRO A 300 -15.47 -8.12 -20.43
C PRO A 300 -14.27 -7.51 -21.16
N ASN A 301 -13.16 -7.43 -20.43
CA ASN A 301 -11.87 -7.10 -21.02
C ASN A 301 -11.26 -8.29 -21.80
N ASP A 302 -10.06 -8.11 -22.37
CA ASP A 302 -9.37 -9.17 -23.14
C ASP A 302 -8.97 -10.41 -22.30
N LYS A 303 -9.09 -10.33 -20.97
CA LYS A 303 -8.87 -11.42 -20.02
C LYS A 303 -10.19 -12.04 -19.53
N MET A 304 -11.30 -11.75 -20.20
CA MET A 304 -12.65 -12.18 -19.84
C MET A 304 -13.13 -11.68 -18.46
N GLN A 305 -12.50 -10.62 -17.93
CA GLN A 305 -12.88 -10.06 -16.64
C GLN A 305 -13.95 -8.98 -16.84
N ALA A 306 -15.16 -9.24 -16.37
CA ALA A 306 -16.23 -8.25 -16.26
C ALA A 306 -15.97 -7.23 -15.12
N PRO A 307 -16.60 -6.04 -15.12
CA PRO A 307 -16.44 -5.02 -14.07
C PRO A 307 -16.60 -5.54 -12.64
N LEU A 308 -17.52 -6.48 -12.40
CA LEU A 308 -17.75 -7.08 -11.08
C LEU A 308 -16.52 -7.84 -10.55
N HIS A 309 -15.72 -8.48 -11.42
CA HIS A 309 -14.46 -9.12 -11.02
C HIS A 309 -13.48 -8.09 -10.43
N PHE A 310 -13.38 -6.92 -11.07
CA PHE A 310 -12.47 -5.88 -10.61
C PHE A 310 -12.90 -5.29 -9.27
N ALA A 311 -14.18 -4.94 -9.11
CA ALA A 311 -14.71 -4.42 -7.85
C ALA A 311 -14.56 -5.43 -6.71
N ALA A 312 -14.80 -6.72 -6.99
CA ALA A 312 -14.66 -7.80 -6.03
C ALA A 312 -13.19 -8.03 -5.62
N PHE A 313 -12.29 -8.15 -6.59
CA PHE A 313 -10.85 -8.34 -6.38
C PHE A 313 -10.23 -7.17 -5.59
N LYS A 314 -10.63 -5.94 -5.92
CA LYS A 314 -10.15 -4.71 -5.25
C LYS A 314 -10.86 -4.41 -3.93
N ARG A 315 -11.88 -5.20 -3.58
CA ARG A 315 -12.66 -5.10 -2.34
C ARG A 315 -13.46 -3.79 -2.20
N HIS A 316 -13.90 -3.21 -3.32
CA HIS A 316 -14.74 -2.01 -3.35
C HIS A 316 -16.21 -2.39 -3.17
N ARG A 317 -16.60 -2.74 -1.94
CA ARG A 317 -17.96 -3.21 -1.61
C ARG A 317 -19.09 -2.29 -2.12
N PRO A 318 -18.99 -0.94 -2.03
CA PRO A 318 -20.01 -0.06 -2.62
C PRO A 318 -20.13 -0.17 -4.15
N ALA A 319 -19.01 -0.34 -4.86
CA ALA A 319 -19.01 -0.56 -6.31
C ALA A 319 -19.58 -1.94 -6.67
N VAL A 320 -19.31 -2.97 -5.87
CA VAL A 320 -19.94 -4.29 -5.99
C VAL A 320 -21.46 -4.17 -5.89
N HIS A 321 -21.96 -3.50 -4.84
CA HIS A 321 -23.41 -3.32 -4.65
C HIS A 321 -24.03 -2.56 -5.82
N LEU A 322 -23.42 -1.46 -6.26
CA LEU A 322 -23.91 -0.71 -7.41
C LEU A 322 -23.96 -1.56 -8.69
N LEU A 323 -22.93 -2.37 -8.96
CA LEU A 323 -22.93 -3.25 -10.14
C LEU A 323 -24.04 -4.31 -10.04
N LEU A 324 -24.23 -4.93 -8.87
CA LEU A 324 -25.31 -5.89 -8.63
C LEU A 324 -26.70 -5.25 -8.79
N ASP A 325 -26.88 -4.04 -8.27
CA ASP A 325 -28.12 -3.26 -8.41
C ASP A 325 -28.42 -2.93 -9.89
N ARG A 326 -27.38 -2.82 -10.72
CA ARG A 326 -27.48 -2.60 -12.17
C ARG A 326 -27.50 -3.91 -12.98
N GLY A 327 -27.66 -5.05 -12.31
CA GLY A 327 -27.86 -6.34 -12.95
C GLY A 327 -26.59 -7.05 -13.42
N ALA A 328 -25.42 -6.70 -12.86
CA ALA A 328 -24.18 -7.40 -13.18
C ALA A 328 -24.28 -8.91 -12.91
N SER A 329 -23.83 -9.71 -13.87
CA SER A 329 -23.87 -11.16 -13.77
C SER A 329 -22.85 -11.67 -12.75
N THR A 330 -23.34 -12.47 -11.80
CA THR A 330 -22.55 -13.07 -10.72
C THR A 330 -21.82 -14.34 -11.14
N THR A 331 -22.03 -14.80 -12.38
CA THR A 331 -21.52 -16.09 -12.89
C THR A 331 -20.65 -15.97 -14.13
N VAL A 332 -20.30 -14.75 -14.56
CA VAL A 332 -19.31 -14.56 -15.63
C VAL A 332 -18.00 -15.18 -15.19
N LEU A 333 -17.36 -15.93 -16.08
CA LEU A 333 -16.07 -16.55 -15.81
C LEU A 333 -14.94 -15.73 -16.43
N ASP A 334 -13.91 -15.47 -15.64
CA ASP A 334 -12.65 -14.93 -16.15
C ASP A 334 -11.86 -15.98 -16.96
N ARG A 335 -10.73 -15.57 -17.55
CA ARG A 335 -9.84 -16.49 -18.30
C ARG A 335 -9.31 -17.67 -17.46
N LYS A 336 -9.35 -17.61 -16.13
CA LYS A 336 -8.95 -18.69 -15.23
C LYS A 336 -10.14 -19.56 -14.80
N GLY A 337 -11.34 -19.31 -15.33
CA GLY A 337 -12.56 -20.05 -14.98
C GLY A 337 -13.14 -19.66 -13.62
N ARG A 338 -12.83 -18.48 -13.10
CA ARG A 338 -13.30 -18.00 -11.79
C ARG A 338 -14.45 -17.02 -11.96
N THR A 339 -15.43 -17.09 -11.06
CA THR A 339 -16.50 -16.12 -10.89
C THR A 339 -16.04 -14.89 -10.11
N PRO A 340 -16.78 -13.76 -10.13
CA PRO A 340 -16.44 -12.59 -9.32
C PRO A 340 -16.37 -12.88 -7.81
N ALA A 341 -17.19 -13.81 -7.31
CA ALA A 341 -17.20 -14.24 -5.91
C ALA A 341 -15.90 -14.98 -5.51
N GLU A 342 -15.27 -15.66 -6.45
CA GLU A 342 -13.99 -16.37 -6.25
C GLU A 342 -12.79 -15.44 -6.41
N ASP A 343 -12.98 -14.25 -6.99
CA ASP A 343 -11.93 -13.27 -7.20
C ASP A 343 -11.66 -12.37 -5.98
N THR A 344 -12.60 -12.31 -5.04
CA THR A 344 -12.41 -11.56 -3.79
C THR A 344 -11.81 -12.43 -2.68
N ALA A 345 -10.94 -11.84 -1.86
CA ALA A 345 -10.53 -12.44 -0.58
C ALA A 345 -11.47 -12.07 0.58
N CYS A 346 -12.35 -11.08 0.40
CA CYS A 346 -13.26 -10.60 1.44
C CYS A 346 -14.50 -11.51 1.57
N PRO A 347 -14.75 -12.14 2.74
CA PRO A 347 -15.91 -13.00 2.96
C PRO A 347 -17.24 -12.28 2.74
N ASP A 348 -17.35 -11.02 3.17
CA ASP A 348 -18.58 -10.26 3.06
C ASP A 348 -18.95 -9.95 1.61
N ILE A 349 -17.98 -9.48 0.80
CA ILE A 349 -18.19 -9.22 -0.63
C ILE A 349 -18.54 -10.52 -1.36
N ARG A 350 -17.89 -11.64 -0.99
CA ARG A 350 -18.23 -12.95 -1.53
C ARG A 350 -19.68 -13.31 -1.21
N ALA A 351 -20.11 -13.12 0.04
CA ALA A 351 -21.48 -13.37 0.46
C ALA A 351 -22.47 -12.48 -0.28
N ASP A 352 -22.19 -11.18 -0.44
CA ASP A 352 -23.05 -10.25 -1.16
C ASP A 352 -23.29 -10.70 -2.62
N ILE A 353 -22.22 -11.09 -3.33
CA ILE A 353 -22.30 -11.58 -4.73
C ILE A 353 -23.09 -12.89 -4.81
N LEU A 354 -22.84 -13.83 -3.89
CA LEU A 354 -23.55 -15.12 -3.85
C LEU A 354 -25.03 -14.96 -3.47
N ASN A 355 -25.37 -14.01 -2.61
CA ASN A 355 -26.74 -13.74 -2.20
C ASN A 355 -27.54 -13.07 -3.32
N ALA A 356 -26.93 -12.14 -4.06
CA ALA A 356 -27.54 -11.55 -5.24
C ALA A 356 -27.92 -12.61 -6.29
N ARG A 357 -27.13 -13.69 -6.42
CA ARG A 357 -27.44 -14.85 -7.27
C ARG A 357 -28.73 -15.59 -6.87
N ALA A 358 -29.07 -15.61 -5.57
CA ALA A 358 -30.27 -16.28 -5.07
C ALA A 358 -31.54 -15.41 -5.21
N GLY A 359 -31.42 -14.09 -5.05
CA GLY A 359 -32.55 -13.14 -5.13
C GLY A 359 -33.23 -13.07 -6.50
N PHE A 360 -32.50 -13.32 -7.60
CA PHE A 360 -33.06 -13.31 -8.96
C PHE A 360 -33.91 -14.55 -9.30
N ARG A 361 -33.89 -15.62 -8.49
CA ARG A 361 -34.70 -16.84 -8.73
C ARG A 361 -36.12 -16.77 -8.15
N VAL A 362 -36.52 -15.72 -7.43
CA VAL A 362 -37.80 -15.66 -6.69
C VAL A 362 -38.84 -14.72 -7.32
N LYS A 363 -38.82 -14.53 -8.65
CA LYS A 363 -40.01 -14.07 -9.37
C LYS A 363 -40.68 -15.27 -10.03
N GLU A 364 -41.29 -16.13 -9.21
CA GLU A 364 -42.31 -17.06 -9.71
C GLU A 364 -43.58 -16.24 -9.95
N ASP A 365 -44.08 -16.27 -11.20
CA ASP A 365 -45.32 -15.65 -11.61
C ASP A 365 -46.50 -16.22 -10.79
N PRO A 366 -47.29 -15.40 -10.09
CA PRO A 366 -48.51 -15.86 -9.45
C PRO A 366 -49.64 -15.90 -10.50
N CYS A 367 -49.54 -16.80 -11.48
CA CYS A 367 -50.68 -17.17 -12.33
C CYS A 367 -50.42 -18.47 -13.08
N SER A 368 -50.70 -19.61 -12.44
CA SER A 368 -51.13 -20.83 -13.13
C SER A 368 -51.69 -21.84 -12.12
N SER A 369 -52.94 -21.59 -11.67
CA SER A 369 -53.99 -22.60 -11.44
C SER A 369 -55.27 -21.92 -11.01
#